data_AF-A0A8T4PBG9-F1
#
_entry.id   AF-A0A8T4PBG9-F1
#
_cell.length_a   1.000
_cell.length_b   1.000
_cell.length_c   1.000
_cell.angle_alpha   90.00
_cell.angle_beta   90.00
_cell.angle_gamma   90.00
#
_symmetry.space_group_name_H-M   'P 1'
#
loop_
_entity.id
_entity.type
_entity.pdbx_description
1 polymer ?
#
loop_
_entity_poly.entity_id
_entity_poly.type
_entity_poly.pdbx_seq_one_letter_code
_entity_poly.pdbx_strand_id
1 'polypeptide(L)'
;MVKIQINEDLLDFEAPVYMNDEYFKRFCKKIEEITKEEIEIIPVIEKERWAGIIDKQKPRKWKPEELLLLLSPLEHTELKKKLRRSEMSLVLKQGDFVPKFTSWAKNKGYSLQEITSSIIKQYLEESEDEHP
;
A
#
# COMPACT_ATOMS: atom_id res chain seq x y z
N MET A 1 -11.18 -6.71 -33.80
CA MET A 1 -10.80 -8.01 -33.22
C MET A 1 -10.87 -7.89 -31.71
N VAL A 2 -11.61 -8.78 -31.05
CA VAL A 2 -11.84 -8.74 -29.60
C VAL A 2 -10.91 -9.74 -28.91
N LYS A 3 -10.19 -9.27 -27.88
CA LYS A 3 -9.25 -10.09 -27.11
C LYS A 3 -9.87 -10.50 -25.79
N ILE A 4 -9.85 -11.78 -25.50
CA ILE A 4 -10.37 -12.36 -24.27
C ILE A 4 -9.24 -13.06 -23.53
N GLN A 5 -9.07 -12.70 -22.26
CA GLN A 5 -8.05 -13.23 -21.37
C GLN A 5 -8.67 -14.27 -20.42
N ILE A 6 -8.03 -15.44 -20.30
CA ILE A 6 -8.52 -16.57 -19.48
C ILE A 6 -7.40 -17.11 -18.61
N ASN A 7 -7.72 -17.41 -17.34
CA ASN A 7 -6.86 -18.17 -16.43
C ASN A 7 -7.67 -19.26 -15.72
N GLU A 8 -7.23 -20.53 -15.71
CA GLU A 8 -7.83 -21.64 -14.93
C GLU A 8 -9.39 -21.63 -14.84
N ASP A 9 -10.07 -21.50 -15.99
CA ASP A 9 -11.55 -21.41 -16.14
C ASP A 9 -12.23 -20.10 -15.66
N LEU A 10 -11.43 -19.08 -15.36
CA LEU A 10 -11.87 -17.74 -14.98
C LEU A 10 -11.68 -16.75 -16.13
N LEU A 11 -12.75 -16.04 -16.43
CA LEU A 11 -12.74 -14.87 -17.32
C LEU A 11 -12.49 -13.60 -16.50
N ASP A 12 -11.52 -12.80 -16.93
CA ASP A 12 -11.14 -11.56 -16.24
C ASP A 12 -12.15 -10.43 -16.56
N PHE A 13 -13.10 -10.24 -15.64
CA PHE A 13 -13.95 -9.05 -15.49
C PHE A 13 -13.62 -8.41 -14.13
N GLU A 14 -14.12 -7.20 -13.83
CA GLU A 14 -13.90 -6.55 -12.51
C GLU A 14 -14.22 -7.45 -11.29
N ALA A 15 -14.98 -8.54 -11.48
CA ALA A 15 -14.98 -9.72 -10.62
C ALA A 15 -14.79 -11.00 -11.48
N PRO A 16 -13.91 -11.93 -11.10
CA PRO A 16 -13.69 -13.17 -11.85
C PRO A 16 -14.95 -14.04 -11.85
N VAL A 17 -15.38 -14.45 -13.03
CA VAL A 17 -16.59 -15.29 -13.21
C VAL A 17 -16.15 -16.70 -13.57
N TYR A 18 -16.51 -17.67 -12.72
CA TYR A 18 -16.34 -19.09 -13.02
C TYR A 18 -17.27 -19.49 -14.16
N MET A 19 -16.72 -20.01 -15.25
CA MET A 19 -17.50 -20.55 -16.37
C MET A 19 -17.07 -21.97 -16.69
N ASN A 20 -18.05 -22.87 -16.78
CA ASN A 20 -17.85 -24.19 -17.34
C ASN A 20 -17.71 -24.12 -18.87
N ASP A 21 -17.06 -25.11 -19.49
CA ASP A 21 -16.74 -25.15 -20.93
C ASP A 21 -17.94 -24.87 -21.85
N GLU A 22 -19.12 -25.40 -21.50
CA GLU A 22 -20.34 -25.19 -22.28
C GLU A 22 -20.83 -23.74 -22.24
N TYR A 23 -20.74 -23.09 -21.09
CA TYR A 23 -21.13 -21.69 -20.93
C TYR A 23 -20.14 -20.76 -21.63
N PHE A 24 -18.85 -21.08 -21.54
CA PHE A 24 -17.79 -20.35 -22.21
C PHE A 24 -17.99 -20.35 -23.75
N LYS A 25 -18.28 -21.50 -24.34
CA LYS A 25 -18.58 -21.59 -25.79
C LYS A 25 -19.80 -20.76 -26.19
N ARG A 26 -20.86 -20.77 -25.39
CA ARG A 26 -22.06 -19.94 -25.62
C ARG A 26 -21.74 -18.44 -25.51
N PHE A 27 -20.87 -18.08 -24.58
CA PHE A 27 -20.42 -16.71 -24.39
C PHE A 27 -19.62 -16.21 -25.59
N CYS A 28 -18.60 -16.96 -26.04
CA CYS A 28 -17.83 -16.60 -27.24
C CYS A 28 -18.74 -16.44 -28.46
N LYS A 29 -19.65 -17.39 -28.70
CA LYS A 29 -20.58 -17.31 -29.82
C LYS A 29 -21.46 -16.07 -29.78
N LYS A 30 -21.97 -15.69 -28.61
CA LYS A 30 -22.75 -14.45 -28.44
C LYS A 30 -21.91 -13.20 -28.69
N ILE A 31 -20.66 -13.18 -28.24
CA ILE A 31 -19.78 -12.04 -28.44
C ILE A 31 -19.46 -11.88 -29.93
N GLU A 32 -19.16 -12.97 -30.66
CA GLU A 32 -18.97 -12.96 -32.12
C GLU A 32 -20.22 -12.44 -32.86
N GLU A 33 -21.41 -12.87 -32.45
CA GLU A 33 -22.68 -12.40 -33.03
C GLU A 33 -22.90 -10.88 -32.82
N ILE A 34 -22.48 -10.35 -31.67
CA ILE A 34 -22.64 -8.93 -31.32
C ILE A 34 -21.59 -8.07 -32.05
N THR A 35 -20.33 -8.47 -32.01
CA THR A 35 -19.21 -7.65 -32.49
C THR A 35 -18.95 -7.86 -33.98
N LYS A 36 -19.44 -8.95 -34.57
CA LYS A 36 -19.16 -9.39 -35.96
C LYS A 36 -17.66 -9.54 -36.23
N GLU A 37 -16.88 -9.79 -35.18
CA GLU A 37 -15.45 -9.94 -35.24
C GLU A 37 -15.05 -11.29 -34.63
N GLU A 38 -13.99 -11.89 -35.17
CA GLU A 38 -13.41 -13.10 -34.61
C GLU A 38 -12.79 -12.81 -33.23
N ILE A 39 -12.97 -13.78 -32.32
CA ILE A 39 -12.44 -13.72 -30.96
C ILE A 39 -11.09 -14.42 -30.93
N GLU A 40 -10.09 -13.72 -30.40
CA GLU A 40 -8.80 -14.32 -30.06
C GLU A 40 -8.77 -14.62 -28.56
N ILE A 41 -8.64 -15.90 -28.21
CA ILE A 41 -8.49 -16.37 -26.83
C ILE A 41 -7.00 -16.40 -26.49
N ILE A 42 -6.59 -15.56 -25.53
CA ILE A 42 -5.21 -15.49 -25.06
C ILE A 42 -5.16 -16.13 -23.67
N PRO A 43 -4.54 -17.32 -23.51
CA PRO A 43 -4.34 -17.90 -22.19
C PRO A 43 -3.37 -17.02 -21.41
N VAL A 44 -3.83 -16.49 -20.28
CA VAL A 44 -2.98 -15.75 -19.36
C VAL A 44 -2.31 -16.78 -18.48
N ILE A 45 -1.04 -17.03 -18.75
CA ILE A 45 -0.17 -17.66 -17.75
C ILE A 45 -0.01 -16.61 -16.67
N GLU A 46 -0.76 -16.74 -15.57
CA GLU A 46 -0.43 -16.00 -14.37
C GLU A 46 1.01 -16.36 -14.03
N LYS A 47 1.91 -15.40 -14.27
CA LYS A 47 3.18 -15.43 -13.58
C LYS A 47 2.77 -15.35 -12.13
N GLU A 48 2.79 -16.48 -11.43
CA GLU A 48 2.87 -16.49 -9.98
C GLU A 48 3.90 -15.41 -9.69
N ARG A 49 3.44 -14.27 -9.17
CA ARG A 49 4.34 -13.38 -8.48
C ARG A 49 4.69 -14.23 -7.30
N TRP A 50 5.78 -14.99 -7.42
CA TRP A 50 6.44 -15.64 -6.31
C TRP A 50 6.50 -14.51 -5.31
N ALA A 51 5.63 -14.57 -4.29
CA ALA A 51 5.63 -13.62 -3.21
C ALA A 51 7.05 -13.76 -2.73
N GLY A 52 7.86 -12.77 -3.10
CA GLY A 52 9.29 -12.96 -3.12
C GLY A 52 9.65 -13.53 -1.78
N ILE A 53 10.74 -14.28 -1.72
CA ILE A 53 11.54 -14.28 -0.53
C ILE A 53 11.77 -12.78 -0.26
N ILE A 54 10.87 -12.16 0.53
CA ILE A 54 11.02 -10.82 1.04
C ILE A 54 12.16 -11.10 1.97
N ASP A 55 13.35 -10.88 1.41
CA ASP A 55 14.58 -10.74 2.14
C ASP A 55 14.17 -10.06 3.43
N LYS A 56 14.36 -10.73 4.56
CA LYS A 56 13.94 -10.28 5.89
C LYS A 56 14.73 -9.04 6.31
N GLN A 57 14.96 -8.10 5.39
CA GLN A 57 15.31 -6.73 5.62
C GLN A 57 14.23 -6.19 6.53
N LYS A 58 14.52 -6.27 7.82
CA LYS A 58 13.70 -5.71 8.88
C LYS A 58 13.31 -4.31 8.43
N PRO A 59 12.02 -3.95 8.51
CA PRO A 59 11.57 -2.63 8.10
C PRO A 59 12.46 -1.58 8.76
N ARG A 60 13.05 -0.71 7.94
CA ARG A 60 13.98 0.32 8.39
C ARG A 60 13.33 1.09 9.54
N LYS A 61 13.90 1.01 10.75
CA LYS A 61 13.38 1.73 11.92
C LYS A 61 13.32 3.23 11.65
N TRP A 62 12.29 3.89 12.17
CA TRP A 62 12.16 5.34 12.10
C TRP A 62 13.10 5.98 13.11
N LYS A 63 13.89 6.97 12.66
CA LYS A 63 14.75 7.72 13.57
C LYS A 63 14.01 8.94 14.13
N PRO A 64 14.36 9.44 15.34
CA PRO A 64 13.74 10.62 15.93
C PRO A 64 13.77 11.86 15.01
N GLU A 65 14.84 12.03 14.24
CA GLU A 65 14.96 13.14 13.28
C GLU A 65 13.99 13.00 12.10
N GLU A 66 13.68 11.76 11.70
CA GLU A 66 12.69 11.48 10.66
C GLU A 66 11.27 11.74 11.16
N LEU A 67 10.99 11.39 12.42
CA LEU A 67 9.71 11.64 13.06
C LEU A 67 9.48 13.14 13.29
N LEU A 68 10.53 13.90 13.59
CA LEU A 68 10.44 15.36 13.68
C LEU A 68 10.00 15.97 12.35
N LEU A 69 10.54 15.47 11.24
CA LEU A 69 10.14 15.91 9.90
C LEU A 69 8.67 15.61 9.60
N LEU A 70 8.09 14.54 10.15
CA LEU A 70 6.66 14.24 9.98
C LEU A 70 5.72 15.26 10.65
N LEU A 71 6.22 16.03 11.62
CA LEU A 71 5.48 17.10 12.30
C LEU A 71 5.59 18.45 11.58
N SER A 72 6.48 18.55 10.60
CA SER A 72 6.67 19.77 9.82
C SER A 72 5.53 19.97 8.80
N PRO A 73 5.21 21.21 8.43
CA PRO A 73 4.17 21.52 7.45
C PRO A 73 4.62 21.24 6.00
N LEU A 74 5.57 20.32 5.79
CA LEU A 74 6.10 20.00 4.47
C LEU A 74 5.15 19.09 3.71
N GLU A 75 5.04 19.34 2.40
CA GLU A 75 4.29 18.48 1.49
C GLU A 75 4.90 17.07 1.40
N HIS A 76 4.05 16.06 1.16
CA HIS A 76 4.47 14.66 1.08
C HIS A 76 5.56 14.41 0.02
N THR A 77 5.52 15.18 -1.07
CA THR A 77 6.52 15.11 -2.15
C THR A 77 7.92 15.52 -1.67
N GLU A 78 8.01 16.51 -0.78
CA GLU A 78 9.27 16.96 -0.20
C GLU A 78 9.77 16.02 0.90
N LEU A 79 8.85 15.53 1.75
CA LEU A 79 9.16 14.54 2.77
C LEU A 79 9.72 13.26 2.16
N LYS A 80 9.14 12.79 1.04
CA LYS A 80 9.63 11.62 0.29
C LYS A 80 11.08 11.81 -0.17
N LYS A 81 11.42 12.98 -0.71
CA LYS A 81 12.79 13.31 -1.14
C LYS A 81 13.77 13.34 0.05
N LYS A 82 13.36 13.93 1.18
CA LYS A 82 14.21 14.04 2.38
C LYS A 82 14.42 12.72 3.11
N LEU A 83 13.36 11.92 3.27
CA LEU A 83 13.36 10.72 4.10
C LEU A 83 13.74 9.45 3.33
N ARG A 84 13.70 9.49 1.99
CA ARG A 84 13.89 8.33 1.11
C ARG A 84 12.98 7.16 1.51
N ARG A 85 11.72 7.47 1.85
CA ARG A 85 10.66 6.52 2.23
C ARG A 85 9.62 6.46 1.12
N SER A 86 8.87 5.36 1.04
CA SER A 86 7.69 5.31 0.16
C SER A 86 6.58 6.21 0.72
N GLU A 87 5.71 6.68 -0.17
CA GLU A 87 4.56 7.52 0.18
C GLU A 87 3.62 6.81 1.15
N MET A 88 3.31 5.53 0.87
CA MET A 88 2.52 4.70 1.78
C MET A 88 3.17 4.56 3.17
N SER A 89 4.49 4.42 3.25
CA SER A 89 5.19 4.38 4.54
C SER A 89 5.08 5.70 5.31
N LEU A 90 5.08 6.84 4.62
CA LEU A 90 4.88 8.16 5.23
C LEU A 90 3.46 8.28 5.77
N VAL A 91 2.44 7.98 4.95
CA VAL A 91 1.02 8.06 5.33
C VAL A 91 0.74 7.19 6.54
N LEU A 92 1.17 5.92 6.51
CA LEU A 92 0.99 5.00 7.63
C LEU A 92 1.66 5.51 8.89
N LYS A 93 2.91 5.99 8.79
CA LYS A 93 3.61 6.46 9.99
C LYS A 93 3.04 7.77 10.50
N GLN A 94 2.61 8.68 9.63
CA GLN A 94 2.02 9.94 10.03
C GLN A 94 0.68 9.72 10.75
N GLY A 95 -0.16 8.82 10.24
CA GLY A 95 -1.43 8.44 10.88
C GLY A 95 -1.25 7.76 12.24
N ASP A 96 -0.19 6.97 12.41
CA ASP A 96 0.13 6.32 13.69
C ASP A 96 0.80 7.28 14.70
N PHE A 97 1.83 8.00 14.27
CA PHE A 97 2.71 8.77 15.15
C PHE A 97 2.14 10.14 15.55
N VAL A 98 1.65 10.93 14.58
CA VAL A 98 1.31 12.34 14.84
C VAL A 98 0.20 12.50 15.88
N PRO A 99 -0.93 11.75 15.83
CA PRO A 99 -1.98 11.89 16.83
C PRO A 99 -1.50 11.48 18.24
N LYS A 100 -0.75 10.38 18.36
CA LYS A 100 -0.25 9.87 19.64
C LYS A 100 0.76 10.83 20.27
N PHE A 101 1.74 11.27 19.47
CA PHE A 101 2.78 12.18 19.92
C PHE A 101 2.21 13.54 20.33
N THR A 102 1.30 14.11 19.54
CA THR A 102 0.69 15.42 19.87
C THR A 102 -0.16 15.36 21.14
N SER A 103 -0.89 14.25 21.36
CA SER A 103 -1.62 14.02 22.61
C SER A 103 -0.68 13.92 23.81
N TRP A 104 0.39 13.12 23.69
CA TRP A 104 1.42 12.99 24.74
C TRP A 104 2.10 14.33 25.04
N ALA A 105 2.51 15.07 24.01
CA ALA A 105 3.19 16.35 24.13
C ALA A 105 2.30 17.38 24.86
N LYS A 106 1.01 17.42 24.52
CA LYS A 106 0.02 18.27 25.19
C LYS A 106 -0.13 17.92 26.67
N ASN A 107 -0.15 16.63 27.01
CA ASN A 107 -0.26 16.18 28.40
C ASN A 107 0.98 16.53 29.24
N LYS A 108 2.16 16.54 28.62
CA LYS A 108 3.43 16.96 29.26
C LYS A 108 3.62 18.48 29.29
N GLY A 109 2.75 19.25 28.62
CA GLY A 109 2.81 20.70 28.56
C GLY A 109 3.78 21.26 27.52
N TYR A 110 4.24 20.46 26.56
CA TYR A 110 5.10 20.95 25.47
C TYR A 110 4.30 21.73 24.44
N SER A 111 4.87 22.85 23.97
CA SER A 111 4.36 23.59 22.83
C SER A 111 4.85 22.96 21.52
N LEU A 112 4.02 22.98 20.48
CA LEU A 112 4.37 22.39 19.17
C LEU A 112 5.60 23.04 18.53
N GLN A 113 5.91 24.28 18.90
CA GLN A 113 7.05 25.05 18.37
C GLN A 113 8.39 24.68 19.02
N GLU A 114 8.35 24.06 20.20
CA GLU A 114 9.54 23.69 20.98
C GLU A 114 9.92 22.22 20.79
N ILE A 115 9.20 21.49 19.94
CA ILE A 115 9.45 20.07 19.69
C ILE A 115 10.81 19.92 19.04
N THR A 116 11.69 19.23 19.75
CA THR A 116 13.05 18.87 19.32
C THR A 116 13.17 17.35 19.22
N SER A 117 14.23 16.87 18.58
CA SER A 117 14.48 15.43 18.46
C SER A 117 14.69 14.74 19.82
N SER A 118 15.14 15.47 20.85
CA SER A 118 15.25 14.97 22.23
C SER A 118 13.89 14.69 22.85
N ILE A 119 12.90 15.55 22.64
CA ILE A 119 11.52 15.35 23.12
C ILE A 119 10.89 14.12 22.46
N ILE A 120 11.17 13.92 21.16
CA ILE A 120 10.71 12.71 20.44
C ILE A 120 11.40 11.45 20.99
N LYS A 121 12.70 11.52 21.34
CA LYS A 121 13.38 10.39 21.99
C LYS A 121 12.73 10.04 23.33
N GLN A 122 12.45 11.05 24.15
CA GLN A 122 11.75 10.85 25.42
C GLN A 122 10.40 10.17 25.22
N TYR A 123 9.62 10.60 24.23
CA TYR A 123 8.36 9.93 23.89
C TYR A 123 8.56 8.46 23.47
N LEU A 124 9.57 8.17 22.65
CA LEU A 124 9.87 6.80 22.21
C LEU A 124 10.31 5.91 23.38
N GLU A 125 11.10 6.43 24.32
CA GLU A 125 11.51 5.72 25.53
C GLU A 125 10.30 5.42 26.43
N GLU A 126 9.46 6.42 26.71
CA GLU A 126 8.24 6.23 27.52
C GLU A 126 7.23 5.27 26.87
N SER A 127 7.16 5.24 25.52
CA SER A 127 6.22 4.38 24.79
C SER A 127 6.73 2.95 24.57
N GLU A 128 8.04 2.71 24.60
CA GLU A 128 8.61 1.35 24.61
C GLU A 128 8.43 0.67 25.98
N ASP A 129 8.40 1.44 27.07
CA ASP A 129 8.14 0.92 28.42
C ASP A 129 6.65 0.57 28.69
N GLU A 130 5.71 1.14 27.95
CA GLU A 130 4.26 0.87 28.08
C GLU A 130 3.80 -0.41 27.36
N HIS A 131 4.65 -1.04 26.54
CA HIS A 131 4.34 -2.27 25.80
C HIS A 131 5.45 -3.34 25.89
N PRO A 132 5.55 -4.07 27.03
CA PRO A 132 6.27 -5.35 27.09
C PRO A 132 5.55 -6.49 26.35
#